data_AF-W2WCQ1-F1
#
_entry.id   AF-W2WCQ1-F1
#
_cell.length_a   1.000
_cell.length_b   1.000
_cell.length_c   1.000
_cell.angle_alpha   90.00
_cell.angle_beta   90.00
_cell.angle_gamma   90.00
#
_symmetry.space_group_name_H-M   'P 1'
#
loop_
_entity.id
_entity.type
_entity.pdbx_description
1 polymer ?
#
loop_
_entity_poly.entity_id
_entity_poly.type
_entity_poly.pdbx_seq_one_letter_code
_entity_poly.pdbx_strand_id
1 'polypeptide(L)'
;MPQLTAAGGLMVLVNIGFLVAGALLLRFKSTLESSGWADALVGTDYESAADTATTMVQLLGIAAITLALVGIVGAIIQNRLLLLLYSVVMVIAMSAFGVLAGTAFTFKTKMTDWEESTFPAEDQETKLAETFNEVYCYAEGYYYCNNATAQEAYTTFFPNASTSLVSLLPNTTGIVSLCNELNTTVEGLSTVCDACNMSTKYTKYDRILTWAESKCPRTSVTGQWCASFLATGTAGAVYDGAPYGQCRTIFLDVAIDWSGTMAIAGLLVAIAAAAIVALACFARRSKGSSDERLTKV
;
A
#
# COMPACT_ATOMS: atom_id res chain seq x y z
N MET A 1 -17.04 11.62 -42.13
CA MET A 1 -16.60 11.10 -40.81
C MET A 1 -16.14 9.67 -41.02
N PRO A 2 -14.93 9.29 -40.59
CA PRO A 2 -14.51 7.89 -40.67
C PRO A 2 -15.47 7.06 -39.80
N GLN A 3 -16.15 6.09 -40.41
CA GLN A 3 -16.99 5.17 -39.66
C GLN A 3 -16.08 4.21 -38.88
N LEU A 4 -16.21 4.19 -37.55
CA LEU A 4 -15.53 3.23 -36.70
C LEU A 4 -15.97 1.82 -37.09
N THR A 5 -15.02 0.99 -37.51
CA THR A 5 -15.27 -0.44 -37.75
C THR A 5 -15.51 -1.14 -36.41
N ALA A 6 -16.19 -2.29 -36.41
CA ALA A 6 -16.39 -3.09 -35.20
C ALA A 6 -15.05 -3.42 -34.49
N ALA A 7 -13.99 -3.65 -35.26
CA ALA A 7 -12.63 -3.85 -34.74
C ALA A 7 -12.03 -2.58 -34.11
N GLY A 8 -12.26 -1.40 -34.71
CA GLY A 8 -11.86 -0.12 -34.13
C GLY A 8 -12.62 0.20 -32.84
N GLY A 9 -13.92 -0.07 -32.80
CA GLY A 9 -14.74 0.09 -31.60
C GLY A 9 -14.27 -0.80 -30.44
N LEU A 10 -13.96 -2.07 -30.73
CA LEU A 10 -13.41 -3.00 -29.75
C LEU A 10 -12.03 -2.56 -29.23
N MET A 11 -11.18 -2.02 -30.11
CA MET A 11 -9.88 -1.46 -29.73
C MET A 11 -10.05 -0.26 -28.78
N VAL A 12 -11.00 0.63 -29.05
CA VAL A 12 -11.31 1.75 -28.15
C VAL A 12 -11.78 1.25 -26.78
N LEU A 13 -12.70 0.27 -26.73
CA LEU A 13 -13.20 -0.30 -25.49
C LEU A 13 -12.08 -0.91 -24.62
N VAL A 14 -11.19 -1.69 -25.23
CA VAL A 14 -10.07 -2.28 -24.50
C VAL A 14 -9.13 -1.20 -23.97
N ASN A 15 -8.83 -0.17 -24.75
CA ASN A 15 -7.98 0.93 -24.29
C ASN A 15 -8.63 1.74 -23.16
N ILE A 16 -9.95 1.87 -23.13
CA ILE A 16 -10.66 2.42 -21.96
C ILE A 16 -10.39 1.56 -20.72
N GLY A 17 -10.38 0.23 -20.85
CA GLY A 17 -9.96 -0.67 -19.77
C GLY A 17 -8.53 -0.40 -19.28
N PHE A 18 -7.59 -0.17 -20.18
CA PHE A 18 -6.21 0.23 -19.83
C PHE A 18 -6.14 1.59 -19.12
N LEU A 19 -6.96 2.57 -19.53
CA LEU A 19 -7.06 3.86 -18.82
C LEU A 19 -7.54 3.64 -17.38
N VAL A 20 -8.60 2.85 -17.20
CA VAL A 20 -9.14 2.56 -15.86
C VAL A 20 -8.10 1.85 -15.01
N ALA A 21 -7.43 0.82 -15.55
CA ALA A 21 -6.39 0.11 -14.81
C ALA A 21 -5.21 1.00 -14.44
N GLY A 22 -4.72 1.83 -15.38
CA GLY A 22 -3.65 2.79 -15.10
C GLY A 22 -4.07 3.82 -14.04
N ALA A 23 -5.31 4.32 -14.11
CA ALA A 23 -5.86 5.23 -13.11
C ALA A 23 -5.99 4.56 -11.74
N LEU A 24 -6.37 3.28 -11.67
CA LEU A 24 -6.44 2.51 -10.43
C LEU A 24 -5.04 2.29 -9.83
N LEU A 25 -4.01 1.99 -10.64
CA LEU A 25 -2.62 1.88 -10.17
C LEU A 25 -2.10 3.20 -9.60
N LEU A 26 -2.36 4.31 -10.28
CA LEU A 26 -1.98 5.64 -9.78
C LEU A 26 -2.78 6.04 -8.55
N ARG A 27 -4.07 5.69 -8.50
CA ARG A 27 -4.89 5.87 -7.29
C ARG A 27 -4.36 5.02 -6.15
N PHE A 28 -3.91 3.81 -6.41
CA PHE A 28 -3.33 2.93 -5.39
C PHE A 28 -2.06 3.55 -4.81
N LYS A 29 -1.14 4.02 -5.67
CA LYS A 29 0.04 4.77 -5.22
C LYS A 29 -0.36 6.00 -4.40
N SER A 30 -1.28 6.82 -4.93
CA SER A 30 -1.77 8.00 -4.21
C SER A 30 -2.42 7.63 -2.89
N THR A 31 -3.07 6.46 -2.79
CA THR A 31 -3.65 5.95 -1.54
C THR A 31 -2.54 5.55 -0.58
N LEU A 32 -1.49 4.85 -1.02
CA LEU A 32 -0.31 4.51 -0.20
C LEU A 32 0.48 5.72 0.28
N GLU A 33 0.69 6.71 -0.59
CA GLU A 33 1.32 7.98 -0.23
C GLU A 33 0.42 8.75 0.74
N SER A 34 -0.90 8.81 0.47
CA SER A 34 -1.86 9.49 1.36
C SER A 34 -2.11 8.77 2.68
N SER A 35 -1.84 7.46 2.77
CA SER A 35 -2.03 6.65 3.98
C SER A 35 -0.83 6.70 4.92
N GLY A 36 0.26 7.39 4.53
CA GLY A 36 1.46 7.60 5.34
C GLY A 36 2.34 6.36 5.52
N TRP A 37 1.93 5.20 4.99
CA TRP A 37 2.73 3.96 5.06
C TRP A 37 4.01 4.04 4.25
N ALA A 38 4.01 4.76 3.11
CA ALA A 38 5.23 5.01 2.34
C ALA A 38 6.18 5.97 3.08
N ASP A 39 5.64 7.06 3.64
CA ASP A 39 6.42 8.08 4.37
C ASP A 39 6.97 7.58 5.72
N ALA A 40 6.29 6.63 6.35
CA ALA A 40 6.73 5.98 7.58
C ALA A 40 7.99 5.13 7.40
N LEU A 41 8.27 4.68 6.18
CA LEU A 41 9.44 3.87 5.89
C LEU A 41 10.65 4.72 5.49
N VAL A 42 10.48 6.02 5.24
CA VAL A 42 11.57 6.96 4.90
C VAL A 42 12.51 7.17 6.09
N GLY A 43 13.80 6.91 5.90
CA GLY A 43 14.85 6.94 6.91
C GLY A 43 15.01 5.63 7.70
N THR A 44 14.31 4.57 7.29
CA THR A 44 14.41 3.22 7.87
C THR A 44 15.13 2.27 6.91
N ASP A 45 15.54 1.09 7.39
CA ASP A 45 16.13 0.04 6.54
C ASP A 45 15.20 -0.47 5.42
N TYR A 46 13.91 -0.11 5.48
CA TYR A 46 12.87 -0.54 4.55
C TYR A 46 12.49 0.52 3.49
N GLU A 47 13.07 1.73 3.57
CA GLU A 47 12.83 2.82 2.62
C GLU A 47 13.03 2.36 1.17
N SER A 48 14.16 1.70 0.90
CA SER A 48 14.53 1.25 -0.44
C SER A 48 13.52 0.28 -1.05
N ALA A 49 12.97 -0.63 -0.25
CA ALA A 49 12.00 -1.61 -0.72
C ALA A 49 10.64 -0.96 -1.01
N ALA A 50 10.20 -0.05 -0.12
CA ALA A 50 8.97 0.71 -0.27
C ALA A 50 9.02 1.65 -1.48
N ASP A 51 10.12 2.38 -1.65
CA ASP A 51 10.36 3.28 -2.79
C ASP A 51 10.38 2.51 -4.10
N THR A 52 11.05 1.35 -4.13
CA THR A 52 11.08 0.51 -5.33
C THR A 52 9.67 0.02 -5.69
N ALA A 53 8.91 -0.48 -4.72
CA ALA A 53 7.56 -0.99 -4.94
C ALA A 53 6.60 0.11 -5.43
N THR A 54 6.59 1.26 -4.75
CA THR A 54 5.73 2.41 -5.12
C THR A 54 6.11 3.03 -6.47
N THR A 55 7.41 3.12 -6.76
CA THR A 55 7.92 3.59 -8.06
C THR A 55 7.51 2.65 -9.19
N MET A 56 7.61 1.33 -9.00
CA MET A 56 7.18 0.36 -10.01
C MET A 56 5.68 0.46 -10.32
N VAL A 57 4.83 0.58 -9.29
CA VAL A 57 3.39 0.81 -9.46
C VAL A 57 3.13 2.09 -10.26
N GLN A 58 3.87 3.17 -9.98
CA GLN A 58 3.74 4.43 -10.72
C GLN A 58 4.07 4.26 -12.20
N LEU A 59 5.22 3.65 -12.50
CA LEU A 59 5.69 3.45 -13.87
C LEU A 59 4.70 2.62 -14.67
N LEU A 60 4.16 1.55 -14.07
CA LEU A 60 3.14 0.70 -14.69
C LEU A 60 1.83 1.46 -14.94
N GLY A 61 1.40 2.30 -14.00
CA GLY A 61 0.22 3.15 -14.15
C GLY A 61 0.35 4.17 -15.30
N ILE A 62 1.47 4.90 -15.34
CA ILE A 62 1.77 5.87 -16.41
C ILE A 62 1.88 5.18 -17.76
N ALA A 63 2.58 4.04 -17.81
CA ALA A 63 2.69 3.25 -19.03
C ALA A 63 1.30 2.85 -19.53
N ALA A 64 0.45 2.24 -18.69
CA ALA A 64 -0.89 1.82 -19.07
C ALA A 64 -1.75 2.95 -19.65
N ILE A 65 -1.72 4.14 -19.03
CA ILE A 65 -2.44 5.32 -19.55
C ILE A 65 -1.89 5.74 -20.91
N THR A 66 -0.57 5.83 -21.04
CA THR A 66 0.09 6.24 -22.30
C THR A 66 -0.26 5.26 -23.42
N LEU A 67 -0.22 3.96 -23.15
CA LEU A 67 -0.61 2.92 -24.09
C LEU A 67 -2.06 3.04 -24.51
N ALA A 68 -2.94 3.33 -23.55
CA ALA A 68 -4.34 3.52 -23.84
C ALA A 68 -4.60 4.68 -24.81
N LEU A 69 -3.94 5.82 -24.57
CA LEU A 69 -4.07 7.01 -25.42
C LEU A 69 -3.55 6.73 -26.84
N VAL A 70 -2.38 6.08 -26.96
CA VAL A 70 -1.81 5.68 -28.26
C VAL A 70 -2.74 4.71 -28.98
N GLY A 71 -3.33 3.75 -28.26
CA GLY A 71 -4.28 2.79 -28.84
C GLY A 71 -5.57 3.43 -29.34
N ILE A 72 -6.13 4.39 -28.59
CA ILE A 72 -7.33 5.16 -29.01
C ILE A 72 -7.02 5.97 -30.26
N VAL A 73 -5.92 6.73 -30.27
CA VAL A 73 -5.49 7.51 -31.43
C VAL A 73 -5.23 6.60 -32.63
N GLY A 74 -4.59 5.44 -32.41
CA GLY A 74 -4.33 4.45 -33.44
C GLY A 74 -5.59 3.84 -34.05
N ALA A 75 -6.61 3.56 -33.23
CA ALA A 75 -7.91 3.09 -33.69
C ALA A 75 -8.61 4.11 -34.60
N ILE A 76 -8.46 5.40 -34.31
CA ILE A 76 -9.08 6.51 -35.07
C ILE A 76 -8.34 6.75 -36.39
N ILE A 77 -7.00 6.82 -36.36
CA ILE A 77 -6.18 7.18 -37.54
C ILE A 77 -6.03 5.99 -38.50
N GLN A 78 -6.23 4.74 -38.05
CA GLN A 78 -6.10 3.52 -38.85
C GLN A 78 -4.73 3.37 -39.57
N ASN A 79 -3.67 3.96 -39.01
CA ASN A 79 -2.33 3.88 -39.58
C ASN A 79 -1.69 2.50 -39.30
N ARG A 80 -1.29 1.80 -40.37
CA ARG A 80 -0.73 0.44 -40.30
C ARG A 80 0.56 0.35 -39.48
N LEU A 81 1.46 1.34 -39.59
CA LEU A 81 2.72 1.34 -38.84
C LEU A 81 2.47 1.50 -37.34
N LEU A 82 1.52 2.37 -37.00
CA LEU A 82 1.15 2.67 -35.62
C LEU A 82 0.44 1.47 -34.97
N LEU A 83 -0.41 0.75 -35.71
CA LEU A 83 -1.03 -0.50 -35.26
C LEU A 83 0.00 -1.63 -35.03
N LEU A 84 1.05 -1.70 -35.84
CA LEU A 84 2.10 -2.71 -35.71
C LEU A 84 2.98 -2.43 -34.48
N LEU A 85 3.42 -1.18 -34.31
CA LEU A 85 4.13 -0.75 -33.09
C LEU A 85 3.26 -0.96 -31.85
N TYR A 86 1.99 -0.60 -31.92
CA TYR A 86 1.04 -0.82 -30.84
C TYR A 86 0.93 -2.31 -30.46
N SER A 87 0.86 -3.22 -31.43
CA SER A 87 0.82 -4.66 -31.12
C SER A 87 2.05 -5.19 -30.38
N VAL A 88 3.25 -4.70 -30.70
CA VAL A 88 4.49 -5.06 -29.96
C VAL A 88 4.41 -4.59 -28.52
N VAL A 89 3.96 -3.36 -28.33
CA VAL A 89 3.85 -2.78 -26.99
C VAL A 89 2.76 -3.46 -26.17
N MET A 90 1.67 -3.92 -26.80
CA MET A 90 0.63 -4.70 -26.12
C MET A 90 1.10 -6.08 -25.66
N VAL A 91 2.07 -6.70 -26.36
CA VAL A 91 2.72 -7.93 -25.88
C VAL A 91 3.53 -7.65 -24.60
N ILE A 92 4.24 -6.53 -24.55
CA ILE A 92 4.98 -6.10 -23.34
C ILE A 92 4.00 -5.80 -22.20
N ALA A 93 2.90 -5.12 -22.49
CA ALA A 93 1.87 -4.84 -21.50
C ALA A 93 1.24 -6.13 -20.96
N MET A 94 0.91 -7.08 -21.85
CA MET A 94 0.38 -8.39 -21.48
C MET A 94 1.31 -9.13 -20.53
N SER A 95 2.62 -9.15 -20.80
CA SER A 95 3.59 -9.81 -19.91
C SER A 95 3.72 -9.08 -18.57
N ALA A 96 3.82 -7.76 -18.57
CA ALA A 96 3.92 -6.96 -17.35
C ALA A 96 2.69 -7.14 -16.44
N PHE A 97 1.48 -7.03 -17.00
CA PHE A 97 0.23 -7.22 -16.25
C PHE A 97 -0.01 -8.68 -15.86
N GLY A 98 0.44 -9.64 -16.67
CA GLY A 98 0.43 -11.06 -16.32
C GLY A 98 1.33 -11.35 -15.12
N VAL A 99 2.53 -10.78 -15.07
CA VAL A 99 3.42 -10.88 -13.91
C VAL A 99 2.80 -10.22 -12.68
N LEU A 100 2.24 -9.01 -12.80
CA LEU A 100 1.54 -8.35 -11.69
C LEU A 100 0.38 -9.17 -11.15
N ALA A 101 -0.45 -9.74 -12.03
CA ALA A 101 -1.57 -10.57 -11.62
C ALA A 101 -1.08 -11.84 -10.91
N GLY A 102 -0.02 -12.47 -11.46
CA GLY A 102 0.61 -13.64 -10.85
C GLY A 102 1.21 -13.35 -9.49
N THR A 103 1.95 -12.26 -9.33
CA THR A 103 2.53 -11.88 -8.03
C THR A 103 1.47 -11.49 -7.02
N ALA A 104 0.43 -10.75 -7.42
CA ALA A 104 -0.69 -10.41 -6.55
C ALA A 104 -1.47 -11.66 -6.12
N PHE A 105 -1.66 -12.63 -7.02
CA PHE A 105 -2.31 -13.90 -6.68
C PHE A 105 -1.48 -14.73 -5.71
N THR A 106 -0.17 -14.88 -5.96
CA THR A 106 0.75 -15.57 -5.05
C THR A 106 0.79 -14.90 -3.68
N PHE A 107 0.82 -13.57 -3.64
CA PHE A 107 0.77 -12.81 -2.40
C PHE A 107 -0.55 -13.03 -1.66
N LYS A 108 -1.68 -13.01 -2.37
CA LYS A 108 -3.00 -13.32 -1.80
C LYS A 108 -3.01 -14.70 -1.16
N THR A 109 -2.63 -15.74 -1.91
CA THR A 109 -2.60 -17.12 -1.42
C THR A 109 -1.73 -17.23 -0.17
N LYS A 110 -0.54 -16.62 -0.18
CA LYS A 110 0.35 -16.61 0.97
C LYS A 110 -0.26 -15.94 2.20
N MET A 111 -0.95 -14.81 2.04
CA MET A 111 -1.63 -14.14 3.15
C MET A 111 -2.81 -14.98 3.69
N THR A 112 -3.55 -15.66 2.82
CA THR A 112 -4.60 -16.62 3.22
C THR A 112 -4.01 -17.82 3.98
N ASP A 113 -2.91 -18.39 3.48
CA ASP A 113 -2.21 -19.49 4.15
C ASP A 113 -1.71 -19.07 5.54
N TRP A 114 -1.22 -17.83 5.67
CA TRP A 114 -0.86 -17.26 6.97
C TRP A 114 -2.08 -17.12 7.86
N GLU A 115 -3.16 -16.50 7.39
CA GLU A 115 -4.37 -16.28 8.18
C GLU A 115 -4.93 -17.57 8.80
N GLU A 116 -4.93 -18.67 8.04
CA GLU A 116 -5.40 -19.99 8.47
C GLU A 116 -4.41 -20.73 9.40
N SER A 117 -3.15 -20.31 9.43
CA SER A 117 -2.08 -20.95 10.20
C SER A 117 -1.88 -20.28 11.57
N THR A 118 -1.33 -21.05 12.52
CA THR A 118 -0.87 -20.49 13.80
C THR A 118 0.42 -19.68 13.59
N PHE A 119 0.48 -18.50 14.20
CA PHE A 119 1.69 -17.68 14.14
C PHE A 119 2.88 -18.36 14.86
N PRO A 120 4.11 -18.26 14.34
CA PRO A 120 4.42 -17.82 12.97
C PRO A 120 4.18 -18.96 11.97
N ALA A 121 3.50 -18.65 10.86
CA ALA A 121 3.34 -19.56 9.74
C ALA A 121 4.70 -19.81 9.05
N GLU A 122 5.56 -18.78 9.00
CA GLU A 122 6.95 -18.86 8.53
C GLU A 122 7.79 -17.67 9.02
N ASP A 123 9.13 -17.75 8.86
CA ASP A 123 10.08 -16.70 9.28
C ASP A 123 9.79 -15.33 8.64
N GLN A 124 9.20 -15.31 7.44
CA GLN A 124 8.83 -14.07 6.76
C GLN A 124 7.66 -13.36 7.42
N GLU A 125 6.73 -14.10 8.03
CA GLU A 125 5.62 -13.52 8.80
C GLU A 125 6.14 -12.85 10.07
N THR A 126 7.13 -13.45 10.74
CA THR A 126 7.79 -12.85 11.91
C THR A 126 8.42 -11.50 11.56
N LYS A 127 9.14 -11.41 10.44
CA LYS A 127 9.75 -10.14 9.99
C LYS A 127 8.69 -9.09 9.68
N LEU A 128 7.60 -9.48 9.02
CA LEU A 128 6.48 -8.58 8.77
C LEU A 128 5.88 -8.08 10.09
N ALA A 129 5.69 -8.98 11.06
CA ALA A 129 5.14 -8.66 12.37
C ALA A 129 6.01 -7.67 13.13
N GLU A 130 7.34 -7.86 13.12
CA GLU A 130 8.31 -6.93 13.69
C GLU A 130 8.18 -5.52 13.06
N THR A 131 8.17 -5.44 11.72
CA THR A 131 8.00 -4.16 11.03
C THR A 131 6.64 -3.52 11.32
N PHE A 132 5.57 -4.31 11.36
CA PHE A 132 4.23 -3.82 11.68
C PHE A 132 4.18 -3.24 13.10
N ASN A 133 4.73 -3.96 14.08
CA ASN A 133 4.75 -3.53 15.48
C ASN A 133 5.47 -2.20 15.64
N GLU A 134 6.64 -2.06 15.04
CA GLU A 134 7.45 -0.84 15.11
C GLU A 134 6.70 0.35 14.52
N VAL A 135 6.19 0.22 13.29
CA VAL A 135 5.47 1.28 12.59
C VAL A 135 4.17 1.66 13.31
N TYR A 136 3.46 0.67 13.85
CA TYR A 136 2.24 0.91 14.64
C TYR A 136 2.56 1.69 15.92
N CYS A 137 3.64 1.36 16.62
CA CYS A 137 4.03 2.07 17.84
C CYS A 137 4.56 3.48 17.60
N TYR A 138 5.21 3.74 16.47
CA TYR A 138 5.52 5.14 16.09
C TYR A 138 4.25 5.96 15.84
N ALA A 139 3.22 5.36 15.24
CA ALA A 139 1.92 6.01 15.07
C ALA A 139 1.20 6.24 16.42
N GLU A 140 1.24 5.27 17.35
CA GLU A 140 0.73 5.47 18.71
C GLU A 140 1.50 6.55 19.47
N GLY A 141 2.83 6.57 19.34
CA GLY A 141 3.70 7.58 19.94
C GLY A 141 3.31 8.99 19.49
N TYR A 142 3.02 9.19 18.20
CA TYR A 142 2.50 10.48 17.73
C TYR A 142 1.24 10.92 18.47
N TYR A 143 0.27 10.01 18.66
CA TYR A 143 -0.95 10.30 19.40
C TYR A 143 -0.66 10.60 20.88
N TYR A 144 0.10 9.76 21.59
CA TYR A 144 0.36 9.99 23.02
C TYR A 144 1.11 11.30 23.28
N CYS A 145 1.95 11.71 22.35
CA CYS A 145 2.74 12.93 22.51
C CYS A 145 2.00 14.21 22.15
N ASN A 146 1.03 14.16 21.22
CA ASN A 146 0.37 15.34 20.67
C ASN A 146 -1.14 15.43 20.98
N ASN A 147 -1.84 14.30 20.96
CA ASN A 147 -3.31 14.26 20.99
C ASN A 147 -3.86 13.73 22.33
N ALA A 148 -3.17 12.79 22.96
CA ALA A 148 -3.57 12.27 24.27
C ALA A 148 -3.40 13.32 25.37
N THR A 149 -4.15 13.15 26.45
CA THR A 149 -3.95 13.95 27.66
C THR A 149 -2.67 13.52 28.37
N ALA A 150 -2.03 14.41 29.12
CA ALA A 150 -0.82 14.07 29.86
C ALA A 150 -1.05 12.92 30.87
N GLN A 151 -2.24 12.89 31.47
CA GLN A 151 -2.68 11.79 32.33
C GLN A 151 -2.76 10.47 31.56
N GLU A 152 -3.45 10.45 30.41
CA GLU A 152 -3.58 9.26 29.56
C GLU A 152 -2.20 8.74 29.13
N ALA A 153 -1.38 9.59 28.52
CA ALA A 153 -0.04 9.23 28.07
C ALA A 153 0.80 8.68 29.22
N TYR A 154 0.83 9.36 30.37
CA TYR A 154 1.62 8.90 31.52
C TYR A 154 1.11 7.57 32.08
N THR A 155 -0.21 7.36 32.18
CA THR A 155 -0.76 6.08 32.67
C THR A 155 -0.53 4.93 31.69
N THR A 156 -0.39 5.20 30.39
CA THR A 156 -0.01 4.18 29.41
C THR A 156 1.46 3.77 29.57
N PHE A 157 2.37 4.74 29.77
CA PHE A 157 3.80 4.48 30.00
C PHE A 157 4.07 3.88 31.39
N PHE A 158 3.27 4.24 32.39
CA PHE A 158 3.40 3.78 33.78
C PHE A 158 2.05 3.29 34.30
N PRO A 159 1.60 2.08 33.90
CA PRO A 159 0.28 1.55 34.29
C PRO A 159 0.13 1.29 35.79
N ASN A 160 1.25 1.17 36.52
CA ASN A 160 1.28 0.98 37.97
C ASN A 160 1.57 2.28 38.73
N ALA A 161 1.53 3.45 38.08
CA ALA A 161 1.76 4.73 38.74
C ALA A 161 0.71 5.01 39.83
N SER A 162 1.13 5.64 40.91
CA SER A 162 0.21 5.99 42.00
C SER A 162 -0.76 7.09 41.56
N THR A 163 -2.00 7.04 42.05
CA THR A 163 -3.02 8.06 41.75
C THR A 163 -2.60 9.46 42.19
N SER A 164 -1.75 9.58 43.21
CA SER A 164 -1.18 10.85 43.65
C SER A 164 -0.22 11.45 42.61
N LEU A 165 0.64 10.64 41.99
CA LEU A 165 1.53 11.07 40.90
C LEU A 165 0.72 11.48 39.66
N VAL A 166 -0.26 10.66 39.30
CA VAL A 166 -1.13 10.89 38.15
C VAL A 166 -1.97 12.16 38.31
N SER A 167 -2.36 12.52 39.55
CA SER A 167 -3.13 13.73 39.85
C SER A 167 -2.33 15.04 39.74
N LEU A 168 -0.99 14.97 39.71
CA LEU A 168 -0.12 16.12 39.49
C LEU A 168 -0.08 16.53 38.01
N LEU A 169 -0.49 15.63 37.11
CA LEU A 169 -0.51 15.90 35.68
C LEU A 169 -1.79 16.63 35.29
N PRO A 170 -1.69 17.77 34.59
CA PRO A 170 -2.87 18.46 34.09
C PRO A 170 -3.59 17.60 33.04
N ASN A 171 -4.91 17.70 33.01
CA ASN A 171 -5.74 17.03 31.98
C ASN A 171 -5.74 17.83 30.67
N THR A 172 -4.55 18.22 30.20
CA THR A 172 -4.33 18.96 28.96
C THR A 172 -3.67 18.04 27.93
N THR A 173 -4.00 18.24 26.67
CA THR A 173 -3.42 17.50 25.54
C THR A 173 -1.98 17.94 25.30
N GLY A 174 -1.11 17.00 24.92
CA GLY A 174 0.26 17.29 24.50
C GLY A 174 1.27 17.33 25.65
N ILE A 175 1.84 16.17 25.97
CA ILE A 175 2.76 15.99 27.11
C ILE A 175 4.09 16.73 26.93
N VAL A 176 4.51 17.00 25.69
CA VAL A 176 5.78 17.68 25.37
C VAL A 176 5.86 19.07 26.01
N SER A 177 4.73 19.78 26.11
CA SER A 177 4.67 21.11 26.73
C SER A 177 4.99 21.08 28.24
N LEU A 178 4.77 19.94 28.89
CA LEU A 178 4.94 19.73 30.33
C LEU A 178 6.33 19.18 30.68
N CYS A 179 7.08 18.73 29.67
CA CYS A 179 8.37 18.07 29.84
C CYS A 179 9.46 18.96 30.43
N ASN A 180 9.36 20.29 30.31
CA ASN A 180 10.32 21.19 30.95
C ASN A 180 9.90 21.59 32.37
N GLU A 181 8.61 21.52 32.68
CA GLU A 181 8.04 22.04 33.94
C GLU A 181 7.95 20.95 35.02
N LEU A 182 7.62 19.72 34.63
CA LEU A 182 7.31 18.63 35.58
C LEU A 182 8.38 17.54 35.64
N ASN A 183 9.46 17.61 34.85
CA ASN A 183 10.47 16.55 34.71
C ASN A 183 11.15 16.16 36.03
N THR A 184 11.32 17.13 36.93
CA THR A 184 11.95 16.95 38.23
C THR A 184 10.95 16.60 39.33
N THR A 185 9.65 16.71 39.05
CA THR A 185 8.56 16.55 40.02
C THR A 185 7.84 15.21 39.84
N VAL A 186 7.72 14.74 38.59
CA VAL A 186 7.06 13.48 38.25
C VAL A 186 8.11 12.46 37.81
N GLU A 187 8.32 11.44 38.64
CA GLU A 187 9.25 10.36 38.35
C GLU A 187 8.85 9.62 37.06
N GLY A 188 9.85 9.31 36.21
CA GLY A 188 9.64 8.65 34.92
C GLY A 188 9.15 9.55 33.79
N LEU A 189 8.77 10.81 34.07
CA LEU A 189 8.31 11.73 33.04
C LEU A 189 9.39 12.02 31.99
N SER A 190 10.68 12.01 32.39
CA SER A 190 11.81 12.17 31.46
C SER A 190 11.78 11.14 30.33
N THR A 191 11.42 9.89 30.64
CA THR A 191 11.35 8.80 29.65
C THR A 191 10.23 9.03 28.64
N VAL A 192 9.06 9.50 29.10
CA VAL A 192 7.95 9.86 28.20
C VAL A 192 8.33 11.07 27.36
N CYS A 193 9.03 12.03 27.95
CA CYS A 193 9.51 13.21 27.27
C CYS A 193 10.58 12.91 26.23
N ASP A 194 11.50 11.99 26.49
CA ASP A 194 12.53 11.57 25.52
C ASP A 194 11.89 10.81 24.35
N ALA A 195 10.95 9.90 24.64
CA ALA A 195 10.13 9.24 23.62
C ALA A 195 9.34 10.26 22.79
N CYS A 196 8.76 11.28 23.43
CA CYS A 196 8.02 12.33 22.76
C CYS A 196 8.88 13.39 22.08
N ASN A 197 10.16 13.53 22.43
CA ASN A 197 11.08 14.41 21.72
C ASN A 197 11.39 13.84 20.32
N MET A 198 11.29 12.51 20.16
CA MET A 198 11.31 11.85 18.85
C MET A 198 9.98 12.01 18.07
N SER A 199 8.92 12.56 18.67
CA SER A 199 7.60 12.71 18.03
C SER A 199 7.55 13.68 16.84
N THR A 200 8.52 14.58 16.71
CA THR A 200 8.68 15.41 15.52
C THR A 200 9.03 14.57 14.28
N LYS A 201 9.61 13.37 14.45
CA LYS A 201 9.74 12.37 13.38
C LYS A 201 8.45 11.59 13.15
N TYR A 202 7.57 11.53 14.15
CA TYR A 202 6.34 10.73 14.13
C TYR A 202 5.13 11.42 13.50
N THR A 203 5.21 12.73 13.18
CA THR A 203 4.17 13.44 12.40
C THR A 203 3.84 12.77 11.06
N LYS A 204 4.81 12.06 10.48
CA LYS A 204 4.62 11.26 9.25
C LYS A 204 3.67 10.07 9.43
N TYR A 205 3.40 9.67 10.67
CA TYR A 205 2.61 8.48 11.01
C TYR A 205 1.14 8.81 11.35
N ASP A 206 0.72 10.08 11.29
CA ASP A 206 -0.67 10.53 11.55
C ASP A 206 -1.71 9.78 10.68
N ARG A 207 -1.32 9.39 9.47
CA ARG A 207 -2.19 8.63 8.55
C ARG A 207 -2.24 7.14 8.86
N ILE A 208 -1.14 6.56 9.34
CA ILE A 208 -1.14 5.18 9.89
C ILE A 208 -1.98 5.15 11.15
N LEU A 209 -1.89 6.19 11.97
CA LEU A 209 -2.74 6.39 13.12
C LEU A 209 -4.22 6.40 12.72
N THR A 210 -4.61 7.13 11.67
CA THR A 210 -5.98 7.10 11.14
C THR A 210 -6.41 5.68 10.70
N TRP A 211 -5.53 4.95 10.00
CA TRP A 211 -5.80 3.56 9.64
C TRP A 211 -5.99 2.68 10.87
N ALA A 212 -5.08 2.76 11.84
CA ALA A 212 -5.12 2.00 13.08
C ALA A 212 -6.43 2.29 13.81
N GLU A 213 -6.79 3.54 14.04
CA GLU A 213 -8.06 3.93 14.69
C GLU A 213 -9.30 3.36 13.97
N SER A 214 -9.26 3.25 12.64
CA SER A 214 -10.39 2.75 11.84
C SER A 214 -10.47 1.23 11.70
N LYS A 215 -9.33 0.53 11.71
CA LYS A 215 -9.24 -0.91 11.40
C LYS A 215 -8.81 -1.73 12.60
N CYS A 216 -7.75 -1.32 13.30
CA CYS A 216 -7.25 -1.99 14.48
C CYS A 216 -6.97 -0.97 15.58
N PRO A 217 -8.03 -0.51 16.28
CA PRO A 217 -7.93 0.58 17.24
C PRO A 217 -7.05 0.17 18.41
N ARG A 218 -6.37 1.17 18.98
CA ARG A 218 -5.51 0.96 20.14
C ARG A 218 -6.28 0.38 21.31
N THR A 219 -5.62 -0.48 22.05
CA THR A 219 -6.11 -1.05 23.30
C THR A 219 -5.12 -0.74 24.42
N SER A 220 -5.50 -1.00 25.68
CA SER A 220 -4.55 -0.88 26.79
C SER A 220 -3.34 -1.82 26.63
N VAL A 221 -3.52 -2.96 25.96
CA VAL A 221 -2.46 -3.96 25.75
C VAL A 221 -1.46 -3.46 24.70
N THR A 222 -1.94 -3.02 23.53
CA THR A 222 -1.07 -2.46 22.49
C THR A 222 -0.41 -1.17 22.96
N GLY A 223 -1.16 -0.33 23.69
CA GLY A 223 -0.67 0.91 24.30
C GLY A 223 0.52 0.68 25.23
N GLN A 224 0.42 -0.28 26.13
CA GLN A 224 1.50 -0.61 27.07
C GLN A 224 2.71 -1.21 26.35
N TRP A 225 2.49 -2.08 25.36
CA TRP A 225 3.57 -2.65 24.56
C TRP A 225 4.33 -1.54 23.81
N CYS A 226 3.59 -0.65 23.14
CA CYS A 226 4.17 0.48 22.42
C CYS A 226 4.84 1.49 23.33
N ALA A 227 4.28 1.79 24.49
CA ALA A 227 4.91 2.67 25.46
C ALA A 227 6.23 2.10 25.98
N SER A 228 6.30 0.79 26.25
CA SER A 228 7.55 0.12 26.60
C SER A 228 8.56 0.20 25.46
N PHE A 229 8.14 -0.08 24.22
CA PHE A 229 9.01 0.01 23.04
C PHE A 229 9.58 1.42 22.85
N LEU A 230 8.73 2.45 22.94
CA LEU A 230 9.12 3.84 22.80
C LEU A 230 10.03 4.33 23.95
N ALA A 231 9.82 3.81 25.15
CA ALA A 231 10.62 4.16 26.34
C ALA A 231 12.03 3.55 26.31
N THR A 232 12.17 2.30 25.86
CA THR A 232 13.44 1.55 25.95
C THR A 232 14.16 1.42 24.60
N GLY A 233 13.46 1.64 23.49
CA GLY A 233 13.95 1.36 22.14
C GLY A 233 14.10 -0.13 21.83
N THR A 234 13.61 -1.02 22.70
CA THR A 234 13.74 -2.47 22.54
C THR A 234 12.39 -3.10 22.26
N ALA A 235 12.29 -3.87 21.17
CA ALA A 235 11.09 -4.65 20.88
C ALA A 235 10.83 -5.70 21.97
N GLY A 236 9.57 -5.80 22.40
CA GLY A 236 9.08 -6.87 23.27
C GLY A 236 8.85 -8.17 22.50
N ALA A 237 7.97 -9.03 23.02
CA ALA A 237 7.50 -10.20 22.27
C ALA A 237 6.87 -9.75 20.94
N VAL A 238 7.13 -10.47 19.84
CA VAL A 238 6.68 -10.10 18.49
C VAL A 238 5.17 -10.28 18.29
N TYR A 239 4.55 -11.17 19.07
CA TYR A 239 3.15 -11.54 18.90
C TYR A 239 2.33 -11.30 20.17
N ASP A 240 2.75 -11.87 21.30
CA ASP A 240 1.99 -11.79 22.55
C ASP A 240 1.95 -10.36 23.09
N GLY A 241 0.75 -9.78 23.12
CA GLY A 241 0.52 -8.39 23.53
C GLY A 241 1.01 -7.34 22.53
N ALA A 242 1.66 -7.75 21.44
CA ALA A 242 2.14 -6.85 20.41
C ALA A 242 1.00 -6.38 19.48
N PRO A 243 1.14 -5.21 18.84
CA PRO A 243 0.17 -4.71 17.88
C PRO A 243 -0.20 -5.73 16.79
N TYR A 244 0.78 -6.39 16.18
CA TYR A 244 0.56 -7.38 15.15
C TYR A 244 -0.24 -8.57 15.69
N GLY A 245 0.05 -9.08 16.89
CA GLY A 245 -0.74 -10.17 17.46
C GLY A 245 -2.21 -9.81 17.68
N GLN A 246 -2.51 -8.56 18.04
CA GLN A 246 -3.87 -8.06 18.18
C GLN A 246 -4.54 -7.76 16.81
N CYS A 247 -3.75 -7.31 15.84
CA CYS A 247 -4.22 -6.85 14.54
C CYS A 247 -4.10 -7.88 13.41
N ARG A 248 -3.50 -9.06 13.66
CA ARG A 248 -3.05 -10.00 12.62
C ARG A 248 -4.13 -10.31 11.60
N THR A 249 -5.26 -10.83 12.06
CA THR A 249 -6.37 -11.23 11.17
C THR A 249 -6.91 -10.03 10.38
N ILE A 250 -7.02 -8.86 11.02
CA ILE A 250 -7.51 -7.64 10.37
C ILE A 250 -6.53 -7.17 9.28
N PHE A 251 -5.23 -7.21 9.58
CA PHE A 251 -4.19 -6.84 8.63
C PHE A 251 -4.14 -7.80 7.45
N LEU A 252 -4.17 -9.11 7.72
CA LEU A 252 -4.13 -10.15 6.68
C LEU A 252 -5.39 -10.09 5.79
N ASP A 253 -6.58 -9.91 6.36
CA ASP A 253 -7.82 -9.76 5.58
C ASP A 253 -7.76 -8.55 4.63
N VAL A 254 -7.27 -7.40 5.10
CA VAL A 254 -7.04 -6.22 4.25
C VAL A 254 -6.03 -6.51 3.14
N ALA A 255 -4.95 -7.24 3.44
CA ALA A 255 -3.97 -7.64 2.45
C ALA A 255 -4.54 -8.61 1.40
N ILE A 256 -5.41 -9.54 1.81
CA ILE A 256 -6.09 -10.52 0.95
C ILE A 256 -7.09 -9.83 0.02
N ASP A 257 -7.93 -8.93 0.53
CA ASP A 257 -8.92 -8.20 -0.28
C ASP A 257 -8.22 -7.32 -1.33
N TRP A 258 -7.20 -6.59 -0.88
CA TRP A 258 -6.46 -5.69 -1.76
C TRP A 258 -5.70 -6.44 -2.86
N SER A 259 -4.99 -7.52 -2.51
CA SER A 259 -4.26 -8.35 -3.47
C SER A 259 -5.19 -9.09 -4.43
N GLY A 260 -6.35 -9.56 -3.95
CA GLY A 260 -7.39 -10.16 -4.80
C GLY A 260 -7.92 -9.18 -5.83
N THR A 261 -8.20 -7.95 -5.41
CA THR A 261 -8.64 -6.87 -6.32
C THR A 261 -7.57 -6.58 -7.38
N MET A 262 -6.30 -6.49 -6.99
CA MET A 262 -5.20 -6.29 -7.94
C MET A 262 -5.01 -7.45 -8.91
N ALA A 263 -5.11 -8.70 -8.43
CA ALA A 263 -4.95 -9.88 -9.26
C ALA A 263 -6.03 -9.94 -10.35
N ILE A 264 -7.30 -9.69 -9.98
CA ILE A 264 -8.43 -9.65 -10.92
C ILE A 264 -8.23 -8.52 -11.94
N ALA A 265 -7.88 -7.32 -11.48
CA ALA A 265 -7.65 -6.17 -12.37
C ALA A 265 -6.51 -6.44 -13.36
N GLY A 266 -5.37 -6.96 -12.89
CA GLY A 266 -4.23 -7.29 -13.74
C GLY A 266 -4.57 -8.38 -14.76
N LEU A 267 -5.30 -9.42 -14.36
CA LEU A 267 -5.73 -10.49 -15.26
C LEU A 267 -6.66 -9.97 -16.36
N LEU A 268 -7.63 -9.11 -16.03
CA LEU A 268 -8.54 -8.52 -17.01
C LEU A 268 -7.77 -7.70 -18.05
N VAL A 269 -6.78 -6.92 -17.63
CA VAL A 269 -5.92 -6.14 -18.54
C VAL A 269 -5.09 -7.05 -19.43
N ALA A 270 -4.50 -8.12 -18.89
CA ALA A 270 -3.71 -9.07 -19.66
C ALA A 270 -4.56 -9.79 -20.73
N ILE A 271 -5.77 -10.23 -20.39
CA ILE A 271 -6.71 -10.85 -21.34
C ILE A 271 -7.10 -9.87 -22.44
N ALA A 272 -7.37 -8.62 -22.08
CA ALA A 272 -7.72 -7.59 -23.05
C ALA A 272 -6.55 -7.28 -24.00
N ALA A 273 -5.31 -7.27 -23.48
CA ALA A 273 -4.10 -7.14 -24.27
C ALA A 273 -3.95 -8.28 -25.29
N ALA A 274 -4.15 -9.52 -24.85
CA ALA A 274 -4.08 -10.71 -25.69
C ALA A 274 -5.13 -10.66 -26.81
N ALA A 275 -6.35 -10.21 -26.50
CA ALA A 275 -7.41 -10.03 -27.48
C ALA A 275 -7.03 -9.01 -28.56
N ILE A 276 -6.43 -7.87 -28.18
CA ILE A 276 -5.94 -6.88 -29.16
C ILE A 276 -4.87 -7.48 -30.07
N VAL A 277 -3.90 -8.21 -29.51
CA VAL A 277 -2.82 -8.83 -30.30
C VAL A 277 -3.42 -9.83 -31.30
N ALA A 278 -4.36 -10.67 -30.85
CA ALA A 278 -5.06 -11.62 -31.72
C ALA A 278 -5.80 -10.91 -32.86
N LEU A 279 -6.55 -9.85 -32.55
CA LEU A 279 -7.29 -9.06 -33.55
C LEU A 279 -6.35 -8.37 -34.55
N ALA A 280 -5.22 -7.82 -34.09
CA ALA A 280 -4.21 -7.24 -34.96
C ALA A 280 -3.62 -8.29 -35.93
N CYS A 281 -3.37 -9.50 -35.44
CA CYS A 281 -2.91 -10.62 -36.25
C CYS A 281 -3.96 -11.07 -37.29
N PHE A 282 -5.23 -11.21 -36.90
CA PHE A 282 -6.31 -11.60 -37.82
C PHE A 282 -6.59 -10.52 -38.88
N ALA A 283 -6.59 -9.24 -38.49
CA ALA A 283 -6.75 -8.13 -39.41
C ALA A 283 -5.63 -8.10 -40.47
N ARG A 284 -4.39 -8.46 -40.09
CA ARG A 284 -3.27 -8.56 -41.02
C ARG A 284 -3.41 -9.76 -41.97
N ARG A 285 -3.80 -10.93 -41.45
CA ARG A 285 -3.92 -12.17 -42.24
C ARG A 285 -5.03 -12.10 -43.30
N SER A 286 -6.19 -11.53 -42.97
CA SER A 286 -7.31 -11.39 -43.92
C SER A 286 -6.97 -10.49 -45.12
N LYS A 287 -6.13 -9.47 -44.90
CA LYS A 287 -5.68 -8.54 -45.93
C LYS A 287 -4.62 -9.15 -46.86
N GLY A 288 -3.68 -9.91 -46.30
CA GLY A 288 -2.70 -10.67 -47.10
C GLY A 288 -3.37 -11.68 -48.03
N SER A 289 -4.42 -12.37 -47.56
CA SER A 289 -5.23 -13.27 -48.40
C SER A 289 -6.02 -12.54 -49.50
N SER A 290 -6.33 -11.25 -49.32
CA SER A 290 -7.06 -10.46 -50.32
C SER A 290 -6.13 -9.89 -51.39
N ASP A 291 -4.93 -9.42 -51.01
CA ASP A 291 -3.90 -8.99 -51.96
C ASP A 291 -3.35 -10.16 -52.79
N GLU A 292 -3.19 -11.35 -52.21
CA GLU A 292 -2.76 -12.55 -52.94
C GLU A 292 -3.82 -13.06 -53.93
N ARG A 293 -5.10 -12.73 -53.71
CA ARG A 293 -6.19 -13.01 -54.67
C ARG A 293 -6.20 -12.03 -55.83
N LEU A 294 -5.80 -10.77 -55.61
CA LEU A 294 -5.75 -9.73 -56.63
C LEU A 294 -4.51 -9.83 -57.52
N THR A 295 -3.43 -10.44 -57.06
CA THR A 295 -2.22 -10.69 -57.87
C THR A 295 -2.26 -12.01 -58.66
N LYS A 296 -3.30 -12.83 -58.46
CA LYS A 296 -3.53 -14.10 -59.18
C LYS A 296 -4.59 -14.00 -60.29
N VAL A 297 -4.98 -12.80 -60.73
CA VAL A 297 -5.86 -12.57 -61.88
C VAL A 297 -5.08 -11.99 -63.04
#